data_AF-A0A9Q1HJB9-F1
#
_entry.id   AF-A0A9Q1HJB9-F1
#
_cell.length_a   1.000
_cell.length_b   1.000
_cell.length_c   1.000
_cell.angle_alpha   90.00
_cell.angle_beta   90.00
_cell.angle_gamma   90.00
#
_symmetry.space_group_name_H-M   'P 1'
#
loop_
_entity.id
_entity.type
_entity.pdbx_description
1 polymer ?
#
loop_
_entity_poly.entity_id
_entity_poly.type
_entity_poly.pdbx_seq_one_letter_code
_entity_poly.pdbx_strand_id
1 'polypeptide(L)'
;MKQTPWLFSTDNITFLPSGDAGIVFHGIKNDASLTGFHVTLRPTRETKIDPVKALSDYIARTSHQRSEDKCVFLSPNPSFRPVTAKTVANILNEAINIVGLSGRGFSAKSFRPTGATLAVESGCDSEIATQIGRWKKRSVFYEHYVHAKSPETFSKFCYMIDF
;
A
#
# COMPACT_ATOMS: atom_id res chain seq x y z
N MET A 1 13.38 1.14 -26.80
CA MET A 1 13.69 0.87 -25.37
C MET A 1 12.59 -0.03 -24.83
N LYS A 2 12.89 -1.15 -24.18
CA LYS A 2 11.85 -1.96 -23.50
C LYS A 2 11.44 -1.19 -22.25
N GLN A 3 10.21 -0.67 -22.21
CA GLN A 3 9.62 -0.12 -20.99
C GLN A 3 9.51 -1.27 -19.99
N THR A 4 10.12 -1.11 -18.81
CA THR A 4 9.90 -2.04 -17.71
C THR A 4 8.45 -1.88 -17.26
N PRO A 5 7.63 -2.93 -17.23
CA PRO A 5 6.25 -2.83 -16.80
C PRO A 5 6.17 -2.30 -15.36
N TRP A 6 5.22 -1.41 -15.10
CA TRP A 6 4.98 -0.88 -13.77
C TRP A 6 4.62 -2.00 -12.81
N LEU A 7 5.31 -2.07 -11.67
CA LEU A 7 5.01 -3.05 -10.62
C LEU A 7 3.54 -2.96 -10.18
N PHE A 8 2.99 -1.76 -10.14
CA PHE A 8 1.57 -1.51 -9.87
C PHE A 8 0.94 -0.78 -11.06
N SER A 9 0.27 -1.55 -11.91
CA SER A 9 -0.39 -1.11 -13.15
C SER A 9 -1.91 -1.24 -13.02
N THR A 10 -2.66 -0.34 -13.66
CA THR A 10 -4.13 -0.42 -13.73
C THR A 10 -4.60 -1.68 -14.45
N ASP A 11 -3.82 -2.19 -15.40
CA ASP A 11 -4.16 -3.40 -16.15
C ASP A 11 -4.10 -4.66 -15.28
N ASN A 12 -3.42 -4.58 -14.14
CA ASN A 12 -3.29 -5.69 -13.20
C ASN A 12 -4.33 -5.60 -12.07
N ILE A 13 -5.27 -4.66 -12.13
CA ILE A 13 -6.33 -4.48 -11.13
C ILE A 13 -7.64 -4.96 -11.71
N THR A 14 -8.33 -5.85 -11.00
CA THR A 14 -9.68 -6.31 -11.34
C THR A 14 -10.60 -6.05 -10.17
N PHE A 15 -11.64 -5.24 -10.38
CA PHE A 15 -12.72 -5.08 -9.40
C PHE A 15 -13.71 -6.23 -9.57
N LEU A 16 -13.89 -7.03 -8.53
CA LEU A 16 -14.68 -8.25 -8.54
C LEU A 16 -16.16 -7.95 -8.22
N PRO A 17 -17.11 -8.78 -8.70
CA PRO A 17 -18.52 -8.65 -8.32
C PRO A 17 -18.78 -8.77 -6.82
N SER A 18 -17.86 -9.40 -6.06
CA SER A 18 -17.92 -9.45 -4.59
C SER A 18 -17.70 -8.10 -3.90
N GLY A 19 -17.23 -7.09 -4.64
CA GLY A 19 -16.79 -5.80 -4.10
C GLY A 19 -15.31 -5.74 -3.73
N ASP A 20 -14.56 -6.84 -3.87
CA ASP A 20 -13.11 -6.87 -3.67
C ASP A 20 -12.35 -6.31 -4.88
N ALA A 21 -11.09 -5.93 -4.69
CA ALA A 21 -10.15 -5.66 -5.77
C ALA A 21 -9.01 -6.69 -5.78
N GLY A 22 -8.92 -7.47 -6.86
CA GLY A 22 -7.77 -8.32 -7.15
C GLY A 22 -6.65 -7.53 -7.81
N ILE A 23 -5.42 -7.71 -7.36
CA ILE A 23 -4.22 -7.04 -7.86
C ILE A 23 -3.16 -8.09 -8.18
N VAL A 24 -2.56 -8.02 -9.36
CA VAL A 24 -1.45 -8.89 -9.76
C VAL A 24 -0.14 -8.11 -9.85
N PHE A 25 0.85 -8.51 -9.07
CA PHE A 25 2.19 -7.93 -9.08
C PHE A 25 3.16 -8.80 -9.86
N HIS A 26 3.65 -8.32 -11.00
CA HIS A 26 4.64 -9.03 -11.83
C HIS A 26 6.07 -8.55 -11.55
N GLY A 27 7.06 -9.40 -11.81
CA GLY A 27 8.48 -9.00 -11.81
C GLY A 27 9.04 -8.65 -10.42
N ILE A 28 8.40 -9.15 -9.35
CA ILE A 28 8.99 -9.15 -8.02
C ILE A 28 10.08 -10.22 -7.94
N LYS A 29 11.04 -10.05 -7.01
CA LYS A 29 12.28 -10.85 -6.93
C LYS A 29 12.08 -12.38 -6.87
N ASN A 30 10.86 -12.85 -6.58
CA ASN A 30 10.51 -14.27 -6.49
C ASN A 30 9.42 -14.70 -7.49
N ASP A 31 9.08 -13.86 -8.47
CA ASP A 31 8.19 -14.21 -9.59
C ASP A 31 9.00 -14.93 -10.69
N ALA A 32 9.70 -16.00 -10.30
CA ALA A 32 10.59 -16.74 -11.20
C ALA A 32 9.82 -17.39 -12.37
N SER A 33 8.55 -17.69 -12.16
CA SER A 33 7.62 -18.23 -13.16
C SER A 33 6.89 -17.16 -13.98
N LEU A 34 7.06 -15.86 -13.68
CA LEU A 34 6.33 -14.73 -14.29
C LEU A 34 4.80 -14.85 -14.22
N THR A 35 4.29 -15.69 -13.31
CA THR A 35 2.85 -15.90 -13.11
C THR A 35 2.20 -14.73 -12.37
N GLY A 36 3.02 -13.86 -11.76
CA GLY A 36 2.54 -12.76 -10.95
C GLY A 36 2.10 -13.19 -9.57
N PHE A 37 2.09 -12.22 -8.65
CA PHE A 37 1.72 -12.41 -7.27
C PHE A 37 0.36 -11.76 -7.01
N HIS A 38 -0.64 -12.56 -6.63
CA HIS A 38 -2.01 -12.11 -6.43
C HIS A 38 -2.22 -11.58 -5.01
N VAL A 39 -2.71 -10.34 -4.92
CA VAL A 39 -3.16 -9.70 -3.69
C VAL A 39 -4.64 -9.39 -3.83
N THR A 40 -5.42 -9.65 -2.78
CA THR A 40 -6.82 -9.23 -2.72
C THR A 40 -6.96 -8.11 -1.71
N LEU A 41 -7.43 -6.95 -2.15
CA LEU A 41 -7.91 -5.89 -1.27
C LEU A 41 -9.40 -6.10 -1.01
N ARG A 42 -9.79 -6.07 0.25
CA ARG A 42 -11.18 -6.22 0.67
C ARG A 42 -11.77 -4.87 1.05
N PRO A 43 -13.04 -4.60 0.74
CA PRO A 43 -13.72 -3.39 1.18
C PRO A 43 -13.89 -3.41 2.71
N THR A 44 -14.07 -2.24 3.30
CA THR A 44 -14.34 -2.10 4.73
C THR A 44 -15.76 -1.56 4.93
N ARG A 45 -16.32 -1.76 6.12
CA ARG A 45 -17.65 -1.20 6.45
C ARG A 45 -17.61 0.32 6.55
N GLU A 46 -16.45 0.89 6.88
CA GLU A 46 -16.25 2.32 7.02
C GLU A 46 -15.74 2.91 5.70
N THR A 47 -16.64 3.58 4.98
CA THR A 47 -16.39 4.11 3.63
C THR A 47 -15.25 5.11 3.55
N LYS A 48 -14.94 5.83 4.65
CA LYS A 48 -13.84 6.81 4.73
C LYS A 48 -12.46 6.16 4.65
N ILE A 49 -12.35 4.89 5.05
CA ILE A 49 -11.09 4.14 5.07
C ILE A 49 -11.15 2.88 4.19
N ASP A 50 -12.14 2.80 3.30
CA ASP A 50 -12.29 1.68 2.37
C ASP A 50 -11.21 1.75 1.28
N PRO A 51 -10.26 0.79 1.25
CA PRO A 51 -9.16 0.82 0.30
C PRO A 51 -9.60 0.49 -1.12
N VAL A 52 -10.66 -0.32 -1.30
CA VAL A 52 -11.18 -0.67 -2.63
C VAL A 52 -11.91 0.53 -3.22
N LYS A 53 -12.74 1.20 -2.42
CA LYS A 53 -13.41 2.42 -2.84
C LYS A 53 -12.41 3.53 -3.13
N ALA A 54 -11.42 3.75 -2.26
CA ALA A 54 -10.38 4.76 -2.46
C ALA A 54 -9.60 4.52 -3.77
N LEU A 55 -9.23 3.27 -4.06
CA LEU A 55 -8.54 2.89 -5.29
C LEU A 55 -9.42 3.10 -6.53
N SER A 56 -10.69 2.65 -6.48
CA SER A 56 -11.65 2.80 -7.57
C SER A 56 -11.92 4.27 -7.89
N ASP A 57 -12.24 5.07 -6.88
CA ASP A 57 -12.47 6.51 -7.02
C ASP A 57 -11.23 7.22 -7.57
N TYR A 58 -10.04 6.87 -7.08
CA TYR A 58 -8.80 7.47 -7.55
C TYR A 58 -8.52 7.16 -9.02
N ILE A 59 -8.67 5.89 -9.46
CA ILE A 59 -8.50 5.49 -10.85
C ILE A 59 -9.51 6.21 -11.75
N ALA A 60 -10.78 6.26 -11.34
CA ALA A 60 -11.83 6.95 -12.10
C ALA A 60 -11.51 8.45 -12.26
N ARG A 61 -11.15 9.13 -11.17
CA ARG A 61 -10.81 10.58 -11.18
C ARG A 61 -9.58 10.90 -12.01
N THR A 62 -8.59 10.01 -12.04
CA THR A 62 -7.32 10.22 -12.75
C THR A 62 -7.29 9.62 -14.15
N SER A 63 -8.36 8.95 -14.58
CA SER A 63 -8.42 8.23 -15.87
C SER A 63 -8.03 9.08 -17.08
N HIS A 64 -8.52 10.31 -17.15
CA HIS A 64 -8.23 11.28 -18.22
C HIS A 64 -6.80 11.84 -18.20
N GLN A 65 -6.06 11.65 -17.10
CA GLN A 65 -4.69 12.15 -16.92
C GLN A 65 -3.64 11.06 -17.11
N ARG A 66 -4.07 9.79 -17.19
CA ARG A 66 -3.19 8.67 -17.49
C ARG A 66 -2.82 8.76 -18.97
N SER A 67 -1.53 8.97 -19.25
CA SER A 67 -0.99 8.76 -20.59
C SER A 67 -1.05 7.27 -20.95
N GLU A 68 -0.38 6.85 -22.02
CA GLU A 68 -0.20 5.42 -22.33
C GLU A 68 0.45 4.64 -21.16
N ASP A 69 1.13 5.34 -20.23
CA ASP A 69 1.65 4.76 -19.00
C ASP A 69 0.53 4.35 -18.03
N LYS A 70 0.38 3.04 -17.86
CA LYS A 70 -0.64 2.40 -17.01
C LYS A 70 -0.32 2.42 -15.50
N CYS A 71 0.64 3.23 -15.07
CA CYS A 71 1.02 3.31 -13.66
C CYS A 71 -0.15 3.78 -12.80
N VAL A 72 -0.45 3.09 -11.68
CA VAL A 72 -1.59 3.44 -10.82
C VAL A 72 -1.43 4.83 -10.24
N PHE A 73 -0.36 5.14 -9.52
CA PHE A 73 -0.23 6.41 -8.79
C PHE A 73 0.48 7.48 -9.63
N LEU A 74 -0.23 8.57 -9.90
CA LEU A 74 0.27 9.73 -10.63
C LEU A 74 0.64 10.87 -9.68
N SER A 75 1.66 11.62 -10.04
CA SER A 75 2.08 12.85 -9.39
C SER A 75 1.03 13.94 -9.60
N PRO A 76 0.77 14.81 -8.61
CA PRO A 76 -0.15 15.93 -8.75
C PRO A 76 0.40 17.07 -9.62
N ASN A 77 1.64 16.96 -10.09
CA ASN A 77 2.19 17.96 -11.02
C ASN A 77 1.52 17.84 -12.41
N PRO A 78 1.44 18.93 -13.21
CA PRO A 78 0.76 18.91 -14.51
C PRO A 78 1.31 17.89 -15.51
N SER A 79 2.53 17.38 -15.28
CA SER A 79 3.10 16.32 -16.12
C SER A 79 2.57 14.92 -15.78
N PHE A 80 1.77 14.78 -14.72
CA PHE A 80 1.12 13.55 -14.24
C PHE A 80 2.01 12.31 -14.27
N ARG A 81 3.29 12.50 -14.00
CA ARG A 81 4.28 11.42 -14.05
C ARG A 81 4.02 10.44 -12.91
N PRO A 82 4.37 9.15 -13.08
CA PRO A 82 4.37 8.17 -12.00
C PRO A 82 5.01 8.71 -10.71
N VAL A 83 4.37 8.48 -9.56
CA VAL A 83 4.94 8.90 -8.27
C VAL A 83 6.24 8.16 -7.98
N THR A 84 7.21 8.89 -7.42
CA THR A 84 8.45 8.28 -6.94
C THR A 84 8.31 7.81 -5.50
N ALA A 85 9.20 6.92 -5.05
CA ALA A 85 9.28 6.54 -3.63
C ALA A 85 9.49 7.76 -2.71
N LYS A 86 10.22 8.79 -3.17
CA LYS A 86 10.41 10.05 -2.44
C LYS A 86 9.09 10.81 -2.31
N THR A 87 8.31 10.90 -3.39
CA THR A 87 7.00 11.55 -3.39
C THR A 87 6.04 10.86 -2.41
N VAL A 88 5.97 9.52 -2.45
CA VAL A 88 5.15 8.74 -1.50
C VAL A 88 5.59 8.99 -0.06
N ALA A 89 6.90 8.99 0.22
CA ALA A 89 7.40 9.28 1.56
C ALA A 89 7.02 10.69 2.05
N ASN A 90 7.06 11.69 1.16
CA ASN A 90 6.64 13.05 1.50
C ASN A 90 5.14 13.12 1.82
N ILE A 91 4.29 12.48 1.01
CA ILE A 91 2.83 12.42 1.24
C ILE A 91 2.54 11.77 2.60
N LEU A 92 3.23 10.66 2.93
CA LEU A 92 3.05 9.97 4.21
C LEU A 92 3.50 10.81 5.40
N ASN A 93 4.61 11.55 5.27
CA ASN A 93 5.07 12.46 6.32
C ASN A 93 4.11 13.66 6.49
N GLU A 94 3.56 14.17 5.40
CA GLU A 94 2.55 15.22 5.45
C GLU A 94 1.28 14.74 6.15
N ALA A 95 0.80 13.53 5.84
CA ALA A 95 -0.32 12.92 6.55
C ALA A 95 -0.04 12.80 8.07
N ILE A 96 1.15 12.32 8.46
CA ILE A 96 1.60 12.27 9.86
C ILE A 96 1.57 13.65 10.52
N ASN A 97 2.00 14.68 9.81
CA ASN A 97 2.00 16.05 10.32
C ASN A 97 0.59 16.58 10.53
N ILE A 98 -0.31 16.37 9.56
CA ILE A 98 -1.71 16.82 9.62
C ILE A 98 -2.43 16.23 10.83
N VAL A 99 -2.17 14.96 11.17
CA VAL A 99 -2.78 14.30 12.33
C VAL A 99 -2.05 14.56 13.65
N GLY A 100 -1.08 15.49 13.69
CA GLY A 100 -0.38 15.88 14.91
C GLY A 100 0.57 14.80 15.47
N LEU A 101 0.97 13.84 14.64
CA LEU A 101 1.91 12.77 15.01
C LEU A 101 3.38 13.14 14.74
N SER A 102 3.63 14.32 14.17
CA SER A 102 4.98 14.85 13.97
C SER A 102 5.74 14.95 15.29
N GLY A 103 7.03 14.60 15.29
CA GLY A 103 7.88 14.64 16.48
C GLY A 103 7.64 13.51 17.49
N ARG A 104 6.64 12.64 17.29
CA ARG A 104 6.35 11.49 18.17
C ARG A 104 7.03 10.19 17.74
N GLY A 105 8.12 10.29 16.98
CA GLY A 105 8.84 9.13 16.41
C GLY A 105 8.19 8.51 15.17
N PHE A 106 7.06 9.04 14.68
CA PHE A 106 6.45 8.58 13.43
C PHE A 106 7.10 9.22 12.21
N SER A 107 7.29 8.40 11.18
CA SER A 107 7.72 8.85 9.86
C SER A 107 7.13 7.94 8.78
N ALA A 108 7.33 8.29 7.51
CA ALA A 108 7.00 7.42 6.38
C ALA A 108 7.55 5.98 6.51
N LYS A 109 8.64 5.79 7.27
CA LYS A 109 9.21 4.46 7.54
C LYS A 109 8.33 3.61 8.46
N SER A 110 7.52 4.21 9.32
CA SER A 110 6.62 3.55 10.28
C SER A 110 5.46 2.80 9.61
N PHE A 111 5.11 3.15 8.36
CA PHE A 111 4.04 2.45 7.62
C PHE A 111 4.44 1.04 7.17
N ARG A 112 5.73 0.79 6.91
CA ARG A 112 6.23 -0.54 6.52
C ARG A 112 6.01 -1.60 7.62
N PRO A 113 6.48 -1.39 8.87
CA PRO A 113 6.23 -2.35 9.92
C PRO A 113 4.74 -2.43 10.28
N THR A 114 3.99 -1.33 10.20
CA THR A 114 2.54 -1.35 10.45
C THR A 114 1.82 -2.27 9.47
N GLY A 115 2.10 -2.13 8.16
CA GLY A 115 1.51 -2.99 7.13
C GLY A 115 1.96 -4.45 7.26
N ALA A 116 3.22 -4.69 7.58
CA ALA A 116 3.76 -6.03 7.87
C ALA A 116 3.06 -6.70 9.05
N THR A 117 2.90 -5.97 10.15
CA THR A 117 2.25 -6.45 11.38
C THR A 117 0.79 -6.79 11.10
N LEU A 118 0.04 -5.88 10.46
CA LEU A 118 -1.36 -6.12 10.13
C LEU A 118 -1.55 -7.31 9.18
N ALA A 119 -0.66 -7.48 8.21
CA ALA A 119 -0.70 -8.63 7.31
C ALA A 119 -0.58 -9.95 8.09
N VAL A 120 0.40 -10.06 9.00
CA VAL A 120 0.59 -11.25 9.83
C VAL A 120 -0.59 -11.46 10.79
N GLU A 121 -1.08 -10.40 11.44
CA GLU A 121 -2.26 -10.46 12.33
C GLU A 121 -3.54 -10.90 11.58
N SER A 122 -3.65 -10.55 10.30
CA SER A 122 -4.77 -10.95 9.43
C SER A 122 -4.62 -12.38 8.88
N GLY A 123 -3.61 -13.13 9.33
CA GLY A 123 -3.36 -14.50 8.89
C GLY A 123 -2.70 -14.61 7.51
N CYS A 124 -2.14 -13.52 6.96
CA CYS A 124 -1.35 -13.59 5.74
C CYS A 124 -0.10 -14.43 6.00
N ASP A 125 0.25 -15.29 5.03
CA ASP A 125 1.48 -16.07 5.11
C ASP A 125 2.68 -15.13 5.23
N SER A 126 3.46 -15.31 6.30
CA SER A 126 4.65 -14.50 6.56
C SER A 126 5.71 -14.60 5.48
N GLU A 127 5.79 -15.71 4.73
CA GLU A 127 6.67 -15.83 3.56
C GLU A 127 6.19 -14.91 2.45
N ILE A 128 4.90 -14.93 2.15
CA ILE A 128 4.27 -14.01 1.20
C ILE A 128 4.58 -12.55 1.58
N ALA A 129 4.29 -12.17 2.82
CA ALA A 129 4.58 -10.81 3.31
C ALA A 129 6.08 -10.48 3.20
N THR A 130 6.95 -11.44 3.50
CA THR A 130 8.40 -11.31 3.39
C THR A 130 8.85 -11.04 1.95
N GLN A 131 8.26 -11.76 0.99
CA GLN A 131 8.58 -11.63 -0.42
C GLN A 131 8.10 -10.29 -0.99
N ILE A 132 6.88 -9.85 -0.65
CA ILE A 132 6.35 -8.53 -1.05
C ILE A 132 7.21 -7.40 -0.49
N GLY A 133 7.56 -7.48 0.79
CA GLY A 133 8.41 -6.50 1.48
C GLY A 133 9.88 -6.51 1.04
N ARG A 134 10.27 -7.49 0.20
CA ARG A 134 11.64 -7.71 -0.29
C ARG A 134 12.66 -7.91 0.85
N TRP A 135 12.25 -8.50 1.98
CA TRP A 135 13.17 -8.79 3.07
C TRP A 135 13.94 -10.09 2.80
N LYS A 136 15.25 -10.06 3.02
CA LYS A 136 16.16 -11.18 2.64
C LYS A 136 15.95 -12.44 3.49
N LYS A 137 15.48 -12.30 4.73
CA LYS A 137 15.33 -13.38 5.69
C LYS A 137 14.06 -13.17 6.50
N ARG A 138 13.36 -14.26 6.81
CA ARG A 138 12.18 -14.26 7.69
C ARG A 138 12.50 -13.72 9.09
N SER A 139 13.69 -13.98 9.62
CA SER A 139 14.12 -13.42 10.90
C SER A 139 14.15 -11.89 10.91
N VAL A 140 14.74 -11.28 9.86
CA VAL A 140 14.79 -9.82 9.69
C VAL A 140 13.39 -9.22 9.56
N PHE A 141 12.47 -9.93 8.89
CA PHE A 141 11.06 -9.54 8.80
C PHE A 141 10.41 -9.45 10.18
N TYR A 142 10.49 -10.50 10.99
CA TYR A 142 9.88 -10.49 12.32
C TYR A 142 10.58 -9.54 13.30
N GLU A 143 11.91 -9.44 13.24
CA GLU A 143 12.69 -8.63 14.18
C GLU A 143 12.48 -7.12 13.97
N HIS A 144 12.37 -6.67 12.72
CA HIS A 144 12.35 -5.23 12.41
C HIS A 144 11.02 -4.72 11.86
N TYR A 145 10.14 -5.62 11.41
CA TYR A 145 8.93 -5.22 10.69
C TYR A 145 7.63 -5.77 11.28
N VAL A 146 7.66 -6.85 12.06
CA VAL A 146 6.48 -7.34 12.77
C VAL A 146 6.58 -6.92 14.23
N HIS A 147 5.76 -5.96 14.65
CA HIS A 147 5.71 -5.54 16.04
C HIS A 147 4.70 -6.42 16.78
N ALA A 148 5.17 -7.20 17.76
CA ALA A 148 4.31 -8.05 18.58
C ALA A 148 3.38 -7.17 19.44
N LYS A 149 2.10 -7.11 19.07
CA LYS A 149 1.01 -6.35 19.69
C LYS A 149 1.27 -4.84 19.82
N SER A 150 0.39 -4.07 19.20
CA SER A 150 0.25 -2.65 19.57
C SER A 150 -0.18 -2.59 21.05
N PRO A 151 0.46 -1.78 21.90
CA PRO A 151 -0.02 -1.53 23.26
C PRO A 151 -1.49 -1.07 23.20
N GLU A 152 -2.35 -1.57 24.09
CA GLU A 152 -3.80 -1.26 24.13
C GLU A 152 -4.11 0.26 24.14
N THR A 153 -3.12 1.07 24.50
CA THR A 153 -3.19 2.54 24.49
C THR A 153 -3.27 3.16 23.10
N PHE A 154 -2.91 2.44 22.02
CA PHE A 154 -2.95 2.98 20.65
C PHE A 154 -4.35 3.06 20.06
N SER A 155 -5.22 2.10 20.39
CA SER A 155 -6.60 2.08 19.90
C SER A 155 -7.37 3.35 20.32
N LYS A 156 -7.02 3.94 21.46
CA LYS A 156 -7.67 5.17 21.97
C LYS A 156 -7.39 6.42 21.14
N PHE A 157 -6.29 6.50 20.39
CA PHE A 157 -5.96 7.72 19.63
C PHE A 157 -6.75 7.84 18.32
N CYS A 158 -7.18 6.73 17.71
CA CYS A 158 -8.00 6.77 16.50
C CYS A 158 -9.48 7.07 16.79
N TYR A 159 -9.98 6.75 17.99
CA TYR A 159 -11.36 7.06 18.41
C TYR A 159 -11.53 8.46 19.03
N MET A 160 -10.46 9.26 19.10
CA MET A 160 -10.50 10.62 19.65
C MET A 160 -10.49 11.73 18.58
N ILE A 161 -10.58 11.36 17.29
CA ILE A 161 -10.86 12.32 16.22
C ILE A 161 -12.36 12.25 15.95
N ASP A 162 -13.13 12.92 16.81
CA ASP A 162 -14.53 13.21 16.53
C ASP A 162 -14.60 14.10 15.28
N PHE A 163 -15.40 13.68 14.30
CA PHE A 163 -15.79 14.48 13.13
C PHE A 163 -17.01 15.35 13.46
#